data_AF-A0A2T9YTS6-F1
#
_entry.id   AF-A0A2T9YTS6-F1
#
_cell.length_a   1.000
_cell.length_b   1.000
_cell.length_c   1.000
_cell.angle_alpha   90.00
_cell.angle_beta   90.00
_cell.angle_gamma   90.00
#
_symmetry.space_group_name_H-M   'P 1'
#
loop_
_entity.id
_entity.type
_entity.pdbx_description
1 polymer ?
#
loop_
_entity_poly.entity_id
_entity_poly.type
_entity_poly.pdbx_seq_one_letter_code
_entity_poly.pdbx_strand_id
1 'polypeptide(L)'
;MNQDNLISLIGDLAEQVRLLRMENTETQKAVKQLQREENNTPQTELPHVVPTAPVADLIFFPELSEANPLAEEDFFRNPLTEEERKGVLYSCPKSNVMNYIPPALNDTASTAVKKRQGRPIERPCEIKAHNNKLMCPVDAYRIYKQKVANVPCTSPHVNDNDIIINHLFRYIKDNSKPLSVDSISRNIKSITKLIVTNGKQIPKARAIGATLAASAGISSDVIISHAFWSGYDMFDNYYRLSRERNINITESIISLK
;
A
#
# COMPACT_ATOMS: atom_id res chain seq x y z
N MET A 1 -16.51 -38.94 -42.69
CA MET A 1 -16.79 -37.50 -42.88
C MET A 1 -16.57 -37.22 -44.35
N ASN A 2 -17.64 -36.94 -45.11
CA ASN A 2 -17.52 -36.75 -46.56
C ASN A 2 -16.76 -35.47 -46.88
N GLN A 3 -16.02 -35.48 -47.99
CA GLN A 3 -15.19 -34.37 -48.47
C GLN A 3 -16.00 -33.07 -48.60
N ASP A 4 -17.28 -33.18 -48.97
CA ASP A 4 -18.21 -32.06 -49.08
C ASP A 4 -18.53 -31.38 -47.73
N ASN A 5 -18.60 -32.15 -46.63
CA ASN A 5 -18.82 -31.58 -45.29
C ASN A 5 -17.59 -30.80 -44.79
N LEU A 6 -16.38 -31.24 -45.15
CA LEU A 6 -15.15 -30.54 -44.78
C LEU A 6 -15.04 -29.21 -45.54
N ILE A 7 -15.41 -29.19 -46.83
CA ILE A 7 -15.42 -27.98 -47.66
C ILE A 7 -16.43 -26.96 -47.12
N SER A 8 -17.63 -27.41 -46.74
CA SER A 8 -18.64 -26.55 -46.12
C SER A 8 -18.15 -25.93 -44.81
N LEU A 9 -17.51 -26.72 -43.94
CA LEU A 9 -17.02 -26.24 -42.64
C LEU A 9 -15.90 -25.19 -42.79
N ILE A 10 -15.02 -25.38 -43.78
CA ILE A 10 -13.94 -24.43 -44.08
C ILE A 10 -14.51 -23.13 -44.64
N GLY A 11 -15.56 -23.21 -45.48
CA GLY A 11 -16.29 -22.04 -45.97
C GLY A 11 -16.91 -21.22 -44.85
N ASP A 12 -17.60 -21.88 -43.92
CA ASP A 12 -18.24 -21.21 -42.77
C ASP A 12 -17.21 -20.55 -41.85
N LEU A 13 -16.08 -21.21 -41.60
CA LEU A 13 -15.00 -20.64 -40.79
C LEU A 13 -14.37 -19.41 -41.47
N ALA A 14 -14.21 -19.44 -42.80
CA ALA A 14 -13.69 -18.30 -43.56
C ALA A 14 -14.61 -17.08 -43.48
N GLU A 15 -15.94 -17.27 -43.55
CA GLU A 15 -16.90 -16.18 -43.38
C GLU A 15 -16.90 -15.63 -41.94
N GLN A 16 -16.82 -16.48 -40.92
CA GLN A 16 -16.72 -16.01 -39.53
C GLN A 16 -15.45 -15.19 -39.28
N VAL A 17 -14.31 -15.61 -39.85
CA VAL A 17 -13.06 -14.85 -39.76
C VAL A 17 -13.17 -13.51 -40.50
N ARG A 18 -13.90 -13.46 -41.63
CA ARG A 18 -14.14 -12.22 -42.37
C ARG A 18 -15.00 -11.25 -41.57
N LEU A 19 -16.07 -11.74 -40.92
CA LEU A 19 -16.95 -10.94 -40.06
C LEU A 19 -16.19 -10.37 -38.85
N LEU A 20 -15.41 -11.20 -38.15
CA LEU A 20 -14.59 -10.76 -37.03
C LEU A 20 -13.58 -9.67 -37.42
N ARG A 21 -12.99 -9.77 -38.62
CA ARG A 21 -12.08 -8.72 -39.13
C ARG A 21 -12.80 -7.40 -39.37
N MET A 22 -14.02 -7.43 -39.92
CA MET A 22 -14.82 -6.22 -40.11
C MET A 22 -15.17 -5.55 -38.78
N GLU A 23 -15.70 -6.31 -37.81
CA GLU A 23 -16.08 -5.80 -36.48
C GLU A 23 -14.88 -5.20 -35.74
N ASN A 24 -13.72 -5.84 -35.82
CA ASN A 24 -12.50 -5.33 -35.19
C ASN A 24 -12.02 -4.03 -35.87
N THR A 25 -12.24 -3.88 -37.17
CA THR A 25 -11.91 -2.65 -37.92
C THR A 25 -12.83 -1.49 -37.53
N GLU A 26 -14.12 -1.76 -37.32
CA GLU A 26 -15.10 -0.78 -36.83
C GLU A 26 -14.79 -0.35 -35.39
N THR A 27 -14.45 -1.32 -34.53
CA THR A 27 -14.05 -1.06 -33.14
C THR A 27 -12.80 -0.18 -33.08
N GLN A 28 -11.80 -0.45 -33.91
CA GLN A 28 -10.59 0.39 -33.99
C GLN A 28 -10.87 1.81 -34.50
N LYS A 29 -11.83 1.97 -35.42
CA LYS A 29 -12.27 3.31 -35.87
C LYS A 29 -12.99 4.06 -34.75
N ALA A 30 -13.87 3.40 -34.01
CA ALA A 30 -14.57 3.99 -32.86
C ALA A 30 -13.59 4.45 -31.77
N VAL A 31 -12.60 3.64 -31.43
CA VAL A 31 -11.56 4.00 -30.43
C VAL A 31 -10.74 5.22 -30.88
N LYS A 32 -10.35 5.29 -32.16
CA LYS A 32 -9.62 6.45 -32.71
C LYS A 32 -10.48 7.71 -32.71
N GLN A 33 -11.78 7.59 -32.94
CA GLN A 33 -12.70 8.72 -32.94
C GLN A 33 -12.93 9.25 -31.51
N LEU A 34 -13.12 8.38 -30.53
CA LEU A 34 -13.20 8.75 -29.11
C LEU A 34 -11.91 9.44 -28.61
N GLN A 35 -10.74 8.93 -28.99
CA GLN A 35 -9.46 9.57 -28.68
C GLN A 35 -9.29 10.94 -29.35
N ARG A 36 -9.90 11.16 -30.52
CA ARG A 36 -9.87 12.46 -31.20
C ARG A 36 -10.84 13.46 -30.58
N GLU A 37 -11.98 12.99 -30.07
CA GLU A 37 -12.97 13.81 -29.36
C GLU A 37 -12.45 14.23 -27.97
N GLU A 38 -11.74 13.33 -27.27
CA GLU A 38 -11.11 13.64 -25.98
C GLU A 38 -10.00 14.72 -26.11
N ASN A 39 -9.27 14.74 -27.24
CA ASN A 39 -8.20 15.70 -27.48
C ASN A 39 -8.65 17.05 -28.09
N ASN A 40 -9.93 17.20 -28.46
CA ASN A 40 -10.45 18.42 -29.11
C ASN A 40 -11.52 19.16 -28.29
N THR A 41 -11.70 18.84 -27.00
CA THR A 41 -12.57 19.65 -26.14
C THR A 41 -11.92 21.02 -25.89
N PRO A 42 -12.54 22.14 -26.27
CA PRO A 42 -12.03 23.46 -25.93
C PRO A 42 -12.01 23.62 -24.41
N GLN A 43 -10.91 24.15 -23.86
CA GLN A 43 -10.92 24.71 -22.51
C GLN A 43 -11.96 25.84 -22.47
N THR A 44 -13.18 25.48 -22.10
CA THR A 44 -14.27 26.41 -21.85
C THR A 44 -13.97 27.04 -20.51
N GLU A 45 -13.71 28.35 -20.50
CA GLU A 45 -13.73 29.14 -19.27
C GLU A 45 -15.08 28.89 -18.58
N LEU A 46 -15.02 28.14 -17.48
CA LEU A 46 -16.21 27.70 -16.75
C LEU A 46 -16.93 28.92 -16.17
N PRO A 47 -18.21 29.18 -16.49
CA PRO A 47 -18.96 30.35 -16.02
C PRO A 47 -19.24 30.35 -14.50
N HIS A 48 -18.68 29.41 -13.76
CA HIS A 48 -18.88 29.20 -12.31
C HIS A 48 -17.57 29.06 -11.53
N VAL A 49 -16.41 29.36 -12.13
CA VAL A 49 -15.15 29.41 -11.39
C VAL A 49 -15.06 30.75 -10.66
N VAL A 50 -15.37 30.70 -9.37
CA VAL A 50 -15.13 31.79 -8.43
C VAL A 50 -13.68 31.67 -7.93
N PRO A 51 -12.92 32.78 -7.81
CA PRO A 51 -11.61 32.77 -7.16
C PRO A 51 -11.70 32.17 -5.75
N THR A 52 -10.80 31.23 -5.43
CA THR A 52 -10.72 30.60 -4.10
C THR A 52 -10.52 31.66 -3.02
N ALA A 53 -11.28 31.56 -1.92
CA ALA A 53 -11.11 32.37 -0.73
C ALA A 53 -9.65 32.32 -0.21
N PRO A 54 -9.14 33.38 0.44
CA PRO A 54 -7.78 33.38 0.99
C PRO A 54 -7.57 32.19 1.92
N VAL A 55 -6.32 31.71 1.97
CA VAL A 55 -5.85 30.57 2.77
C VAL A 55 -6.43 30.69 4.18
N ALA A 56 -7.39 29.82 4.50
CA ALA A 56 -7.90 29.67 5.84
C ALA A 56 -6.91 28.79 6.61
N ASP A 57 -6.35 29.34 7.68
CA ASP A 57 -5.61 28.55 8.65
C ASP A 57 -6.52 27.47 9.23
N LEU A 58 -5.96 26.27 9.43
CA LEU A 58 -6.68 25.18 10.06
C LEU A 58 -6.87 25.52 11.54
N ILE A 59 -8.02 26.08 11.88
CA ILE A 59 -8.40 26.32 13.27
C ILE A 59 -8.67 24.95 13.90
N PHE A 60 -7.87 24.59 14.91
CA PHE A 60 -8.09 23.37 15.68
C PHE A 60 -9.46 23.44 16.36
N PHE A 61 -10.31 22.43 16.16
CA PHE A 61 -11.52 22.30 16.94
C PHE A 61 -11.16 21.97 18.41
N PRO A 62 -11.90 22.49 19.41
CA PRO A 62 -11.55 22.36 20.82
C PRO A 62 -11.25 20.93 21.26
N GLU A 63 -11.98 19.96 20.72
CA GLU A 63 -11.81 18.54 21.02
C GLU A 63 -10.46 17.99 20.54
N LEU A 64 -9.92 18.54 19.44
CA LEU A 64 -8.63 18.16 18.87
C LEU A 64 -7.46 18.78 19.64
N SER A 65 -7.62 20.00 20.16
CA SER A 65 -6.64 20.61 21.08
C SER A 65 -6.63 19.95 22.45
N GLU A 66 -7.78 19.54 22.97
CA GLU A 66 -7.87 18.79 24.23
C GLU A 66 -7.31 17.37 24.11
N ALA A 67 -7.48 16.72 22.96
CA ALA A 67 -6.92 15.39 22.69
C ALA A 67 -5.42 15.43 22.36
N ASN A 68 -4.88 16.59 21.98
CA ASN A 68 -3.47 16.79 21.67
C ASN A 68 -2.95 18.13 22.25
N PRO A 69 -2.88 18.26 23.58
CA PRO A 69 -2.39 19.48 24.24
C PRO A 69 -0.91 19.78 23.93
N LEU A 70 -0.18 18.81 23.38
CA LEU A 70 1.21 18.93 22.93
C LEU A 70 1.33 19.34 21.46
N ALA A 71 0.25 19.78 20.82
CA ALA A 71 0.28 20.29 19.44
C ALA A 71 1.17 21.54 19.28
N GLU A 72 1.31 22.32 20.35
CA GLU A 72 2.12 23.54 20.41
C GLU A 72 3.55 23.29 20.93
N GLU A 73 3.75 22.25 21.73
CA GLU A 73 5.05 21.94 22.34
C GLU A 73 5.84 20.91 21.52
N ASP A 74 6.96 21.36 20.94
CA ASP A 74 7.97 20.53 20.29
C ASP A 74 8.66 19.60 21.31
N PHE A 75 7.99 18.51 21.69
CA PHE A 75 8.36 17.62 22.81
C PHE A 75 9.67 16.83 22.62
N PHE A 76 10.34 16.89 21.46
CA PHE A 76 11.59 16.14 21.23
C PHE A 76 12.74 17.04 20.75
N ARG A 77 13.09 18.02 21.58
CA ARG A 77 14.43 18.64 21.52
C ARG A 77 15.47 18.04 22.45
N ASN A 78 15.18 16.94 23.15
CA ASN A 78 16.22 16.24 23.90
C ASN A 78 16.28 14.74 23.54
N PRO A 79 17.03 14.34 22.50
CA PRO A 79 17.40 12.95 22.34
C PRO A 79 18.31 12.54 23.51
N LEU A 80 17.89 11.52 24.27
CA LEU A 80 18.74 10.88 25.29
C LEU A 80 20.09 10.48 24.68
N THR A 81 21.16 10.73 25.42
CA THR A 81 22.52 10.31 25.07
C THR A 81 22.64 8.78 25.09
N GLU A 82 23.64 8.21 24.41
CA GLU A 82 23.84 6.75 24.34
C GLU A 82 24.06 6.15 25.73
N GLU A 83 24.65 6.90 26.65
CA GLU A 83 24.90 6.54 28.04
C GLU A 83 23.58 6.43 28.83
N GLU A 84 22.66 7.38 28.64
CA GLU A 84 21.33 7.36 29.26
C GLU A 84 20.46 6.24 28.66
N ARG A 85 20.56 6.02 27.35
CA ARG A 85 19.85 4.94 26.64
C ARG A 85 20.33 3.56 27.11
N LYS A 86 21.64 3.39 27.31
CA LYS A 86 22.24 2.19 27.94
C LYS A 86 21.81 2.07 29.40
N GLY A 87 21.82 3.15 30.18
CA GLY A 87 21.36 3.17 31.56
C GLY A 87 19.92 2.67 31.72
N VAL A 88 19.01 3.08 30.84
CA VAL A 88 17.61 2.62 30.82
C VAL A 88 17.50 1.14 30.41
N LEU A 89 18.30 0.69 29.44
CA LEU A 89 18.31 -0.71 29.00
C LEU A 89 18.85 -1.65 30.10
N TYR A 90 19.86 -1.22 30.85
CA TYR A 90 20.47 -2.00 31.92
C TYR A 90 19.76 -1.87 33.28
N SER A 91 18.92 -0.84 33.47
CA SER A 91 18.07 -0.71 34.66
C SER A 91 16.80 -1.57 34.61
N CYS A 92 16.44 -2.11 33.45
CA CYS A 92 15.39 -3.12 33.34
C CYS A 92 15.81 -4.40 34.08
N PRO A 93 14.99 -4.92 35.03
CA PRO A 93 15.29 -6.14 35.75
C PRO A 93 15.39 -7.32 34.76
N LYS A 94 16.58 -7.90 34.63
CA LYS A 94 16.76 -9.14 33.88
C LYS A 94 16.16 -10.28 34.71
N SER A 95 15.18 -10.99 34.17
CA SER A 95 14.60 -12.15 34.87
C SER A 95 15.67 -13.23 35.05
N ASN A 96 15.99 -13.58 36.28
CA ASN A 96 16.97 -14.61 36.64
C ASN A 96 16.56 -16.04 36.23
N VAL A 97 15.34 -16.24 35.72
CA VAL A 97 14.82 -17.53 35.24
C VAL A 97 15.22 -17.81 33.78
N MET A 98 15.65 -16.79 33.04
CA MET A 98 16.11 -16.96 31.65
C MET A 98 17.63 -17.16 31.62
N ASN A 99 18.06 -18.42 31.63
CA ASN A 99 19.42 -18.81 31.29
C ASN A 99 19.61 -18.64 29.77
N TYR A 100 19.83 -17.41 29.33
CA TYR A 100 20.03 -17.11 27.91
C TYR A 100 21.49 -17.38 27.54
N ILE A 101 21.77 -18.58 27.04
CA ILE A 101 22.96 -18.82 26.21
C ILE A 101 22.58 -18.28 24.82
N PRO A 102 23.12 -17.13 24.38
CA PRO A 102 22.84 -16.64 23.04
C PRO A 102 23.29 -17.73 22.06
N PRO A 103 22.43 -18.14 21.10
CA PRO A 103 22.83 -19.14 20.13
C PRO A 103 24.08 -18.61 19.43
N ALA A 104 25.12 -19.46 19.34
CA ALA A 104 26.22 -19.19 18.43
C ALA A 104 25.62 -18.85 17.07
N LEU A 105 26.02 -17.71 16.51
CA LEU A 105 25.68 -17.28 15.17
C LEU A 105 26.18 -18.35 14.21
N ASN A 106 25.39 -19.39 14.02
CA ASN A 106 25.67 -20.45 13.09
C ASN A 106 25.44 -19.87 11.70
N ASP A 107 26.48 -19.98 10.86
CA ASP A 107 26.51 -19.73 9.41
C ASP A 107 25.50 -20.59 8.60
N THR A 108 24.54 -21.21 9.28
CA THR A 108 23.39 -21.98 8.78
C THR A 108 22.06 -21.26 9.02
N ALA A 109 22.08 -19.92 9.13
CA ALA A 109 20.87 -19.11 9.02
C ALA A 109 20.29 -19.26 7.62
N SER A 110 19.40 -20.24 7.44
CA SER A 110 18.39 -20.24 6.37
C SER A 110 17.36 -19.14 6.66
N THR A 111 17.83 -17.89 6.71
CA THR A 111 17.02 -16.80 6.19
C THR A 111 17.21 -16.88 4.69
N ALA A 112 16.34 -17.63 4.04
CA ALA A 112 16.11 -17.47 2.62
C ALA A 112 15.57 -16.04 2.39
N VAL A 113 16.44 -15.05 2.48
CA VAL A 113 16.54 -14.05 1.41
C VAL A 113 16.63 -14.93 0.17
N LYS A 114 15.50 -15.20 -0.48
CA LYS A 114 15.48 -15.94 -1.73
C LYS A 114 16.46 -15.17 -2.61
N LYS A 115 17.66 -15.70 -2.78
CA LYS A 115 18.70 -15.19 -3.65
C LYS A 115 18.61 -16.10 -4.85
N ARG A 116 18.16 -15.60 -6.00
CA ARG A 116 18.38 -16.32 -7.26
C ARG A 116 19.84 -16.07 -7.61
N GLN A 117 20.67 -17.11 -7.52
CA GLN A 117 22.09 -17.07 -7.92
C GLN A 117 22.89 -15.92 -7.26
N GLY A 118 22.75 -15.75 -5.94
CA GLY A 118 23.56 -14.78 -5.19
C GLY A 118 23.12 -13.31 -5.29
N ARG A 119 22.12 -12.97 -6.11
CA ARG A 119 21.60 -11.58 -6.21
C ARG A 119 20.39 -11.36 -5.29
N PRO A 120 20.22 -10.15 -4.71
CA PRO A 120 18.97 -9.74 -4.10
C PRO A 120 17.82 -9.91 -5.11
N ILE A 121 16.73 -10.55 -4.72
CA ILE A 121 15.54 -10.62 -5.58
C ILE A 121 14.81 -9.29 -5.47
N GLU A 122 14.89 -8.49 -6.54
CA GLU A 122 13.97 -7.39 -6.76
C GLU A 122 12.57 -7.97 -7.00
N ARG A 123 11.62 -7.61 -6.12
CA ARG A 123 10.21 -7.94 -6.31
C ARG A 123 9.50 -6.68 -6.77
N PRO A 124 9.17 -6.54 -8.06
CA PRO A 124 8.44 -5.37 -8.53
C PRO A 124 7.06 -5.35 -7.86
N CYS A 125 6.68 -4.19 -7.31
CA CYS A 125 5.33 -3.93 -6.83
C CYS A 125 4.68 -2.94 -7.80
N GLU A 126 3.54 -3.32 -8.37
CA GLU A 126 2.76 -2.44 -9.24
C GLU A 126 1.64 -1.79 -8.43
N ILE A 127 1.64 -0.46 -8.36
CA ILE A 127 0.56 0.32 -7.74
C ILE A 127 -0.40 0.75 -8.85
N LYS A 128 -1.61 0.18 -8.85
CA LYS A 128 -2.63 0.48 -9.85
C LYS A 128 -3.48 1.67 -9.45
N ALA A 129 -3.92 2.44 -10.44
CA ALA A 129 -4.93 3.48 -10.25
C ALA A 129 -6.27 2.84 -9.83
N HIS A 130 -7.08 3.58 -9.09
CA HIS A 130 -8.39 3.15 -8.63
C HIS A 130 -9.46 4.13 -9.11
N ASN A 131 -10.63 3.62 -9.49
CA ASN A 131 -11.70 4.44 -10.05
C ASN A 131 -12.24 5.49 -9.06
N ASN A 132 -12.29 5.15 -7.77
CA ASN A 132 -12.60 6.11 -6.72
C ASN A 132 -11.37 7.01 -6.46
N LYS A 133 -11.47 8.28 -6.84
CA LYS A 133 -10.42 9.31 -6.69
C LYS A 133 -9.94 9.48 -5.23
N LEU A 134 -10.83 9.35 -4.24
CA LEU A 134 -10.46 9.48 -2.82
C LEU A 134 -9.56 8.32 -2.36
N MET A 135 -9.73 7.15 -2.97
CA MET A 135 -9.00 5.92 -2.63
C MET A 135 -7.91 5.59 -3.66
N CYS A 136 -7.66 6.47 -4.63
CA CYS A 136 -6.72 6.22 -5.72
C CYS A 136 -5.29 6.51 -5.26
N PRO A 137 -4.43 5.48 -5.11
CA PRO A 137 -3.06 5.68 -4.63
C PRO A 137 -2.20 6.45 -5.65
N VAL A 138 -2.47 6.30 -6.94
CA VAL A 138 -1.77 7.02 -8.03
C VAL A 138 -2.08 8.51 -7.96
N ASP A 139 -3.36 8.88 -7.78
CA ASP A 139 -3.76 10.29 -7.65
C ASP A 139 -3.25 10.90 -6.36
N ALA A 140 -3.35 10.16 -5.24
CA ALA A 140 -2.81 10.58 -3.95
C ALA A 140 -1.30 10.86 -4.05
N TYR A 141 -0.53 9.95 -4.67
CA TYR A 141 0.89 10.14 -4.91
C TYR A 141 1.19 11.33 -5.83
N ARG A 142 0.44 11.49 -6.92
CA ARG A 142 0.61 12.61 -7.86
C ARG A 142 0.44 13.96 -7.16
N ILE A 143 -0.63 14.11 -6.39
CA ILE A 143 -0.92 15.34 -5.63
C ILE A 143 0.14 15.55 -4.54
N TYR A 144 0.51 14.50 -3.81
CA TYR A 144 1.55 14.55 -2.79
C TYR A 144 2.89 15.00 -3.36
N LYS A 145 3.29 14.46 -4.52
CA LYS A 145 4.53 14.85 -5.20
C LYS A 145 4.54 16.31 -5.62
N GLN A 146 3.42 16.83 -6.11
CA GLN A 146 3.30 18.25 -6.52
C GLN A 146 3.35 19.21 -5.32
N LYS A 147 2.74 18.84 -4.20
CA LYS A 147 2.61 19.73 -3.02
C LYS A 147 3.74 19.61 -2.00
N VAL A 148 4.25 18.39 -1.78
CA VAL A 148 5.18 18.07 -0.68
C VAL A 148 6.53 17.62 -1.21
N ALA A 149 6.56 16.60 -2.07
CA ALA A 149 7.81 16.05 -2.61
C ALA A 149 8.23 16.71 -3.94
N ASN A 150 8.06 18.04 -4.04
CA ASN A 150 8.37 18.81 -5.25
C ASN A 150 9.86 19.19 -5.36
N VAL A 151 10.59 19.16 -4.24
CA VAL A 151 12.04 19.33 -4.16
C VAL A 151 12.72 18.00 -3.81
N PRO A 152 14.00 17.78 -4.12
CA PRO A 152 14.75 16.62 -3.61
C PRO A 152 14.93 16.68 -2.08
N CYS A 153 14.85 15.54 -1.39
CA CYS A 153 15.21 15.38 0.03
C CYS A 153 16.16 14.20 0.13
N THR A 154 17.45 14.47 0.00
CA THR A 154 18.47 13.44 -0.11
C THR A 154 19.24 13.26 1.19
N SER A 155 19.50 12.02 1.57
CA SER A 155 20.48 11.69 2.60
C SER A 155 21.27 10.45 2.19
N PRO A 156 22.49 10.25 2.71
CA PRO A 156 23.18 8.98 2.56
C PRO A 156 22.38 7.85 3.22
N HIS A 157 22.54 6.63 2.72
CA HIS A 157 21.99 5.43 3.34
C HIS A 157 22.75 5.10 4.62
N VAL A 158 22.04 4.64 5.65
CA VAL A 158 22.58 4.43 7.00
C VAL A 158 23.78 3.47 7.03
N ASN A 159 23.78 2.46 6.15
CA ASN A 159 24.84 1.44 6.09
C ASN A 159 25.83 1.65 4.93
N ASP A 160 25.54 2.58 4.01
CA ASP A 160 26.34 2.75 2.80
C ASP A 160 26.24 4.20 2.31
N ASN A 161 27.34 4.95 2.48
CA ASN A 161 27.36 6.37 2.14
C ASN A 161 27.39 6.63 0.63
N ASP A 162 27.73 5.63 -0.19
CA ASP A 162 27.75 5.75 -1.64
C ASP A 162 26.33 5.73 -2.23
N ILE A 163 25.36 5.25 -1.45
CA ILE A 163 23.95 5.21 -1.82
C ILE A 163 23.25 6.46 -1.30
N ILE A 164 22.81 7.32 -2.23
CA ILE A 164 21.98 8.48 -1.92
C ILE A 164 20.50 8.11 -2.01
N ILE A 165 19.79 8.25 -0.89
CA ILE A 165 18.35 8.00 -0.82
C ILE A 165 17.61 9.33 -0.95
N ASN A 166 16.64 9.40 -1.87
CA ASN A 166 15.65 10.46 -1.89
C ASN A 166 14.42 10.05 -1.05
N HIS A 167 14.19 10.72 0.07
CA HIS A 167 13.11 10.41 0.98
C HIS A 167 11.77 10.87 0.42
N LEU A 168 10.84 9.91 0.30
CA LEU A 168 9.50 10.19 -0.17
C LEU A 168 8.65 10.88 0.91
N PHE A 169 8.64 10.34 2.14
CA PHE A 169 7.82 10.87 3.23
C PHE A 169 8.55 11.98 3.98
N ARG A 170 7.88 13.12 4.15
CA ARG A 170 8.48 14.36 4.66
C ARG A 170 7.53 15.09 5.60
N TYR A 171 8.09 15.98 6.42
CA TYR A 171 7.30 16.87 7.26
C TYR A 171 6.53 17.89 6.41
N ILE A 172 5.26 18.14 6.74
CA ILE A 172 4.39 19.04 5.97
C ILE A 172 4.85 20.50 6.10
N LYS A 173 5.34 20.90 7.29
CA LYS A 173 5.86 22.25 7.54
C LYS A 173 7.25 22.46 6.94
N ASP A 174 8.01 21.38 6.76
CA ASP A 174 9.38 21.41 6.26
C ASP A 174 9.62 20.25 5.30
N ASN A 175 9.34 20.52 4.02
CA ASN A 175 9.46 19.55 2.93
C ASN A 175 10.92 19.15 2.62
N SER A 176 11.91 19.79 3.25
CA SER A 176 13.32 19.42 3.12
C SER A 176 13.72 18.29 4.07
N LYS A 177 12.91 18.02 5.11
CA LYS A 177 13.24 17.04 6.14
C LYS A 177 12.48 15.73 5.95
N PRO A 178 13.17 14.58 5.98
CA PRO A 178 12.52 13.28 5.89
C PRO A 178 11.76 12.99 7.18
N LEU A 179 10.64 12.29 7.05
CA LEU A 179 9.83 11.88 8.20
C LEU A 179 10.48 10.64 8.85
N SER A 180 10.66 10.67 10.17
CA SER A 180 11.22 9.52 10.89
C SER A 180 10.25 8.32 10.94
N VAL A 181 10.80 7.12 11.06
CA VAL A 181 10.02 5.88 11.24
C VAL A 181 9.09 5.96 12.45
N ASP A 182 9.54 6.60 13.54
CA ASP A 182 8.74 6.82 14.75
C ASP A 182 7.58 7.79 14.49
N SER A 183 7.81 8.84 13.70
CA SER A 183 6.77 9.80 13.32
C SER A 183 5.70 9.15 12.45
N ILE A 184 6.12 8.34 11.47
CA ILE A 184 5.20 7.52 10.65
C ILE A 184 4.39 6.59 11.55
N SER A 185 5.05 5.90 12.48
CA SER A 185 4.39 4.95 13.39
C SER A 185 3.37 5.63 14.29
N ARG A 186 3.68 6.82 14.82
CA ARG A 186 2.75 7.64 15.61
C ARG A 186 1.54 8.09 14.79
N ASN A 187 1.77 8.59 13.58
CA ASN A 187 0.69 9.02 12.69
C ASN A 187 -0.26 7.87 12.35
N ILE A 188 0.29 6.69 12.02
CA ILE A 188 -0.51 5.48 11.76
C ILE A 188 -1.34 5.12 13.00
N LYS A 189 -0.74 5.09 14.19
CA LYS A 189 -1.46 4.78 15.44
C LYS A 189 -2.59 5.78 15.71
N SER A 190 -2.33 7.08 15.53
CA SER A 190 -3.32 8.14 15.74
C SER A 190 -4.52 7.98 14.79
N ILE A 191 -4.26 7.82 13.49
CA ILE A 191 -5.31 7.58 12.49
C ILE A 191 -6.07 6.28 12.78
N THR A 192 -5.37 5.21 13.14
CA THR A 192 -6.01 3.93 13.46
C THR A 192 -6.91 4.05 14.69
N LYS A 193 -6.54 4.85 15.69
CA LYS A 193 -7.36 5.12 16.88
C LYS A 193 -8.66 5.86 16.52
N LEU A 194 -8.62 6.77 15.54
CA LEU A 194 -9.81 7.49 15.06
C LEU A 194 -10.77 6.56 14.31
N ILE A 195 -10.24 5.58 13.59
CA ILE A 195 -11.05 4.63 12.80
C ILE A 195 -11.57 3.47 13.67
N VAL A 196 -10.74 2.96 14.58
CA VAL A 196 -11.06 1.80 15.43
C VAL A 196 -11.51 2.29 16.80
N THR A 197 -12.82 2.48 16.96
CA THR A 197 -13.41 3.08 18.16
C THR A 197 -13.62 2.09 19.32
N ASN A 198 -13.68 0.78 19.05
CA ASN A 198 -14.22 -0.21 20.00
C ASN A 198 -13.29 -1.38 20.38
N GLY A 199 -11.96 -1.21 20.29
CA GLY A 199 -10.98 -2.26 20.62
C GLY A 199 -10.18 -2.01 21.91
N LYS A 200 -10.02 -3.02 22.77
CA LYS A 200 -9.07 -2.99 23.92
C LYS A 200 -7.61 -2.77 23.48
N GLN A 201 -7.26 -3.20 22.26
CA GLN A 201 -5.95 -3.03 21.65
C GLN A 201 -6.11 -2.56 20.21
N ILE A 202 -5.35 -1.54 19.82
CA ILE A 202 -5.34 -1.03 18.44
C ILE A 202 -4.63 -2.05 17.54
N PRO A 203 -5.32 -2.65 16.56
CA PRO A 203 -4.70 -3.60 15.66
C PRO A 203 -3.66 -2.92 14.76
N LYS A 204 -2.65 -3.68 14.31
CA LYS A 204 -1.69 -3.17 13.34
C LYS A 204 -2.41 -2.83 12.03
N ALA A 205 -2.17 -1.63 11.48
CA ALA A 205 -2.80 -1.20 10.23
C ALA A 205 -2.67 -2.21 9.08
N ARG A 206 -1.50 -2.86 8.95
CA ARG A 206 -1.27 -3.93 7.94
C ARG A 206 -2.18 -5.14 8.13
N ALA A 207 -2.53 -5.48 9.37
CA ALA A 207 -3.40 -6.61 9.67
C ALA A 207 -4.87 -6.31 9.30
N ILE A 208 -5.29 -5.04 9.40
CA ILE A 208 -6.63 -4.60 8.99
C ILE A 208 -6.83 -4.86 7.50
N GLY A 209 -5.92 -4.36 6.66
CA GLY A 209 -6.03 -4.51 5.20
C GLY A 209 -6.04 -5.97 4.74
N ALA A 210 -5.18 -6.80 5.31
CA ALA A 210 -5.11 -8.21 4.96
C ALA A 210 -6.33 -9.01 5.44
N THR A 211 -6.88 -8.67 6.60
CA THR A 211 -8.13 -9.26 7.09
C THR A 211 -9.29 -8.90 6.17
N LEU A 212 -9.43 -7.62 5.80
CA LEU A 212 -10.48 -7.18 4.88
C LEU A 212 -10.37 -7.84 3.50
N ALA A 213 -9.15 -7.96 2.97
CA ALA A 213 -8.90 -8.68 1.72
C ALA A 213 -9.33 -10.15 1.79
N ALA A 214 -8.99 -10.83 2.89
CA ALA A 214 -9.39 -12.23 3.11
C ALA A 214 -10.90 -12.38 3.28
N SER A 215 -11.55 -11.47 4.03
CA SER A 215 -13.01 -11.42 4.17
C SER A 215 -13.74 -11.15 2.85
N ALA A 216 -13.09 -10.42 1.93
CA ALA A 216 -13.58 -10.21 0.57
C ALA A 216 -13.34 -11.42 -0.37
N GLY A 217 -12.81 -12.53 0.14
CA GLY A 217 -12.58 -13.75 -0.63
C GLY A 217 -11.30 -13.78 -1.46
N ILE A 218 -10.39 -12.81 -1.27
CA ILE A 218 -9.10 -12.82 -1.96
C ILE A 218 -8.26 -14.00 -1.44
N SER A 219 -7.67 -14.78 -2.35
CA SER A 219 -6.83 -15.91 -1.99
C SER A 219 -5.64 -15.48 -1.13
N SER A 220 -5.34 -16.27 -0.10
CA SER A 220 -4.20 -16.07 0.78
C SER A 220 -2.88 -15.93 0.01
N ASP A 221 -2.69 -16.67 -1.08
CA ASP A 221 -1.46 -16.58 -1.89
C ASP A 221 -1.28 -15.22 -2.55
N VAL A 222 -2.39 -14.61 -3.00
CA VAL A 222 -2.40 -13.26 -3.58
C VAL A 222 -2.09 -12.23 -2.50
N ILE A 223 -2.66 -12.37 -1.31
CA ILE A 223 -2.40 -11.47 -0.17
C ILE A 223 -0.93 -11.57 0.27
N ILE A 224 -0.40 -12.79 0.44
CA ILE A 224 0.97 -13.06 0.87
C ILE A 224 1.98 -12.52 -0.14
N SER A 225 1.75 -12.76 -1.43
CA SER A 225 2.63 -12.29 -2.50
C SER A 225 2.64 -10.76 -2.59
N HIS A 226 1.47 -10.12 -2.50
CA HIS A 226 1.33 -8.66 -2.51
C HIS A 226 1.96 -7.99 -1.27
N ALA A 227 1.80 -8.59 -0.09
CA ALA A 227 2.36 -8.07 1.16
C ALA A 227 3.84 -8.44 1.38
N PHE A 228 4.45 -9.19 0.46
CA PHE A 228 5.82 -9.71 0.54
C PHE A 228 6.12 -10.51 1.81
N TRP A 229 5.16 -11.27 2.31
CA TRP A 229 5.36 -12.10 3.49
C TRP A 229 6.10 -13.40 3.18
N SER A 230 6.71 -13.97 4.22
CA SER A 230 7.53 -15.18 4.13
C SER A 230 6.71 -16.45 3.85
N GLY A 231 5.41 -16.45 4.19
CA GLY A 231 4.52 -17.57 3.95
C GLY A 231 3.17 -17.39 4.63
N TYR A 232 2.35 -18.45 4.55
CA TYR A 232 0.99 -18.47 5.09
C TYR A 232 0.95 -18.29 6.61
N ASP A 233 1.86 -18.93 7.36
CA ASP A 233 1.89 -18.82 8.82
C ASP A 233 2.14 -17.40 9.30
N MET A 234 2.94 -16.62 8.57
CA MET A 234 3.18 -15.22 8.86
C MET A 234 1.89 -14.41 8.70
N PHE A 235 1.18 -14.64 7.60
CA PHE A 235 -0.12 -14.01 7.35
C PHE A 235 -1.14 -14.38 8.42
N ASP A 236 -1.40 -15.67 8.61
CA ASP A 236 -2.54 -16.16 9.39
C ASP A 236 -2.36 -15.94 10.90
N ASN A 237 -1.14 -15.99 11.43
CA ASN A 237 -0.89 -15.83 12.87
C ASN A 237 -0.65 -14.36 13.29
N TYR A 238 -0.08 -13.52 12.41
CA TYR A 238 0.36 -12.17 12.80
C TYR A 238 -0.37 -11.03 12.10
N TYR A 239 -0.96 -11.28 10.92
CA TYR A 239 -1.56 -10.24 10.09
C TYR A 239 -3.02 -10.52 9.73
N ARG A 240 -3.61 -11.59 10.26
CA ARG A 240 -5.02 -11.89 10.14
C ARG A 240 -5.69 -11.74 11.50
N LEU A 241 -6.55 -10.74 11.62
CA LEU A 241 -7.22 -10.40 12.88
C LEU A 241 -8.41 -11.32 13.18
N SER A 242 -9.10 -11.80 12.14
CA SER A 242 -10.19 -12.76 12.26
C SER A 242 -10.09 -13.85 11.19
N ARG A 243 -10.45 -15.07 11.59
CA ARG A 243 -10.56 -16.24 10.70
C ARG A 243 -12.00 -16.48 10.24
N GLU A 244 -12.91 -15.59 10.63
CA GLU A 244 -14.32 -15.67 10.27
C GLU A 244 -14.47 -15.58 8.75
N ARG A 245 -14.80 -16.72 8.15
CA ARG A 245 -15.25 -16.77 6.77
C ARG A 245 -16.75 -16.65 6.84
N ASN A 246 -17.32 -15.63 6.19
CA ASN A 246 -18.77 -15.53 5.92
C ASN A 246 -19.26 -16.62 4.94
N ILE A 247 -18.53 -17.72 4.81
CA ILE A 247 -18.81 -18.82 3.91
C ILE A 247 -19.40 -19.93 4.77
N ASN A 248 -20.72 -20.10 4.69
CA ASN A 248 -21.39 -21.26 5.23
C ASN A 248 -20.99 -22.48 4.37
N ILE A 249 -20.07 -23.29 4.90
CA ILE A 249 -19.53 -24.47 4.22
C ILE A 249 -20.67 -25.43 3.85
N THR A 250 -21.66 -25.56 4.72
CA THR A 250 -22.82 -26.42 4.52
C THR A 250 -23.67 -25.97 3.33
N GLU A 251 -23.97 -24.67 3.22
CA GLU A 251 -24.72 -24.12 2.06
C GLU A 251 -23.94 -24.24 0.75
N SER A 252 -22.61 -24.06 0.81
CA SER A 252 -21.74 -24.16 -0.37
C SER A 252 -21.65 -25.58 -0.93
N ILE A 253 -21.82 -26.60 -0.08
CA ILE A 253 -21.84 -28.02 -0.48
C ILE A 253 -23.24 -28.44 -0.95
N ILE A 254 -24.29 -27.93 -0.29
CA ILE A 254 -25.68 -28.27 -0.64
C ILE A 254 -26.04 -27.74 -2.04
N SER A 255 -25.53 -26.58 -2.43
CA SER A 255 -25.75 -25.97 -3.76
C SER A 255 -25.03 -26.68 -4.91
N LEU A 256 -24.20 -27.70 -4.62
CA LEU A 256 -23.54 -28.56 -5.61
C LEU A 256 -24.31 -29.86 -5.90
N LYS A 257 -25.44 -30.11 -5.23
CA LYS A 257 -26.38 -31.20 -5.54
C LYS A 257 -27.55 -30.67 -6.34
#